data_AF-A0A0E4HFE1-F1
#
_entry.id   AF-A0A0E4HFE1-F1
#
_cell.length_a   1.000
_cell.length_b   1.000
_cell.length_c   1.000
_cell.angle_alpha   90.00
_cell.angle_beta   90.00
_cell.angle_gamma   90.00
#
_symmetry.space_group_name_H-M   'P 1'
#
loop_
_entity.id
_entity.type
_entity.pdbx_description
1 polymer ?
#
loop_
_entity_poly.entity_id
_entity_poly.type
_entity_poly.pdbx_seq_one_letter_code
_entity_poly.pdbx_strand_id
1 'polypeptide(L)'
;MSSQNDYSYVQYLPRVFQQKAGESDEQFFLGRFLKAFEAMLSGKTGAAGEESVGIEALLDGLHQYFDPGRAPSQFLPWLAGWVGLELEEGLEYDGEQDNRDRALAPMQILPLPAARSTVNRNLISSIVRLYKKRGTLDGLAEYLQVYAGEEAAIQINDYEEPVRCGIGQRVGINTMVGAAEPSYFSVHVILPAYSRSILQNKVQILQEVIRKEKPFYTNSSLNIEVPKMCLGVYGRVGMETLLGGMTEN
;
A
#
# COMPACT_ATOMS: atom_id res chain seq x y z
N MET A 1 -17.58 -2.67 -53.93
CA MET A 1 -17.09 -3.66 -52.94
C MET A 1 -15.82 -3.09 -52.37
N SER A 2 -15.94 -2.44 -51.22
CA SER A 2 -14.86 -1.74 -50.53
C SER A 2 -13.93 -2.77 -49.91
N SER A 3 -12.75 -2.93 -50.51
CA SER A 3 -11.63 -3.69 -49.96
C SER A 3 -11.42 -3.22 -48.52
N GLN A 4 -11.59 -4.12 -47.56
CA GLN A 4 -11.23 -3.87 -46.18
C GLN A 4 -9.77 -3.43 -46.17
N ASN A 5 -9.54 -2.21 -45.72
CA ASN A 5 -8.24 -1.58 -45.76
C ASN A 5 -7.37 -2.28 -44.70
N ASP A 6 -6.58 -3.27 -45.13
CA ASP A 6 -5.74 -4.13 -44.28
C ASP A 6 -4.59 -3.39 -43.57
N TYR A 7 -4.50 -2.07 -43.78
CA TYR A 7 -3.44 -1.18 -43.29
C TYR A 7 -4.05 0.06 -42.63
N SER A 8 -4.32 0.01 -41.32
CA SER A 8 -4.94 1.15 -40.62
C SER A 8 -3.94 2.31 -40.44
N TYR A 9 -2.67 1.99 -40.20
CA TYR A 9 -1.63 2.99 -39.93
C TYR A 9 -1.24 3.83 -41.15
N VAL A 10 -1.42 3.29 -42.36
CA VAL A 10 -1.13 4.00 -43.62
C VAL A 10 -2.07 5.20 -43.81
N GLN A 11 -3.27 5.18 -43.23
CA GLN A 11 -4.25 6.26 -43.32
C GLN A 11 -3.77 7.54 -42.63
N TYR A 12 -2.89 7.42 -41.64
CA TYR A 12 -2.33 8.57 -40.92
C TYR A 12 -1.12 9.19 -41.60
N LEU A 13 -0.57 8.55 -42.66
CA LEU A 13 0.56 9.08 -43.41
C LEU A 13 0.12 10.10 -44.47
N PRO A 14 1.00 11.05 -44.86
CA PRO A 14 0.74 11.95 -45.98
C PRO A 14 0.36 11.20 -47.26
N ARG A 15 -0.50 11.79 -48.10
CA ARG A 15 -1.06 11.16 -49.33
C ARG A 15 -0.02 10.58 -50.30
N VAL A 16 1.22 11.10 -50.30
CA VAL A 16 2.31 10.57 -51.14
C VAL A 16 2.76 9.16 -50.76
N PHE A 17 2.48 8.73 -49.53
CA PHE A 17 2.82 7.42 -48.97
C PHE A 17 1.63 6.46 -48.89
N GLN A 18 0.43 6.92 -49.27
CA GLN A 18 -0.76 6.08 -49.34
C GLN A 18 -0.77 5.30 -50.67
N GLN A 19 -1.42 4.13 -50.67
CA GLN A 19 -1.50 3.25 -51.84
C GLN A 19 -2.03 4.02 -53.06
N LYS A 20 -1.30 3.95 -54.18
CA LYS A 20 -1.73 4.61 -55.41
C LYS A 20 -2.89 3.85 -56.04
N ALA A 21 -3.83 4.58 -56.65
CA ALA A 21 -4.97 3.98 -57.35
C ALA A 21 -4.47 3.05 -58.48
N GLY A 22 -4.59 1.73 -58.27
CA GLY A 22 -4.15 0.68 -59.21
C GLY A 22 -2.94 -0.14 -58.79
N GLU A 23 -2.30 0.17 -57.65
CA GLU A 23 -1.19 -0.61 -57.09
C GLU A 23 -1.71 -1.84 -56.33
N SER A 24 -1.19 -3.04 -56.61
CA SER A 24 -1.60 -4.25 -55.90
C SER A 24 -1.00 -4.30 -54.49
N ASP A 25 -1.67 -4.98 -53.56
CA ASP A 25 -1.20 -5.13 -52.17
C ASP A 25 0.19 -5.79 -52.06
N GLU A 26 0.56 -6.63 -53.04
CA GLU A 26 1.90 -7.22 -53.10
C GLU A 26 2.99 -6.19 -53.41
N GLN A 27 2.66 -5.16 -54.19
CA GLN A 27 3.57 -4.08 -54.61
C GLN A 27 3.65 -2.96 -53.55
N PHE A 28 2.64 -2.83 -52.69
CA PHE A 28 2.60 -1.81 -51.64
C PHE A 28 3.47 -2.18 -50.42
N PHE A 29 4.79 -2.08 -50.60
CA PHE A 29 5.81 -2.42 -49.59
C PHE A 29 5.58 -1.72 -48.24
N LEU A 30 5.25 -0.43 -48.25
CA LEU A 30 5.15 0.36 -47.02
C LEU A 30 4.00 -0.12 -46.11
N GLY A 31 2.85 -0.49 -46.67
CA GLY A 31 1.75 -1.07 -45.89
C GLY A 31 2.13 -2.40 -45.27
N ARG A 32 2.79 -3.27 -46.04
CA ARG A 32 3.31 -4.56 -45.53
C ARG A 32 4.36 -4.37 -44.44
N PHE A 33 5.24 -3.40 -44.59
CA PHE A 33 6.26 -3.05 -43.59
C PHE A 33 5.61 -2.56 -42.29
N LEU A 34 4.62 -1.67 -42.38
CA LEU A 34 3.92 -1.12 -41.21
C LEU A 34 3.03 -2.15 -40.50
N LYS A 35 2.58 -3.22 -41.19
CA LYS A 35 1.77 -4.28 -40.58
C LYS A 35 2.44 -4.93 -39.36
N ALA A 36 3.77 -5.07 -39.35
CA ALA A 36 4.50 -5.59 -38.20
C ALA A 36 4.45 -4.62 -37.00
N PHE A 37 4.58 -3.32 -37.25
CA PHE A 37 4.48 -2.29 -36.22
C PHE A 37 3.05 -2.11 -35.73
N GLU A 38 2.06 -2.22 -36.63
CA GLU A 38 0.64 -2.20 -36.28
C GLU A 38 0.29 -3.36 -35.36
N ALA A 39 0.78 -4.58 -35.66
CA ALA A 39 0.64 -5.73 -34.75
C ALA A 39 1.32 -5.49 -33.39
N MET A 40 2.52 -4.90 -33.35
CA MET A 40 3.25 -4.65 -32.10
C MET A 40 2.62 -3.54 -31.24
N LEU A 41 2.21 -2.43 -31.86
CA LEU A 41 1.71 -1.25 -31.17
C LEU A 41 0.23 -1.39 -30.81
N SER A 42 -0.61 -1.80 -31.77
CA SER A 42 -2.06 -1.90 -31.56
C SER A 42 -2.54 -3.29 -31.13
N GLY A 43 -1.70 -4.33 -31.27
CA GLY A 43 -2.09 -5.70 -30.95
C GLY A 43 -2.98 -6.38 -32.00
N LYS A 44 -3.38 -5.65 -33.05
CA LYS A 44 -4.25 -6.13 -34.13
C LYS A 44 -3.43 -6.93 -35.13
N THR A 45 -3.26 -8.21 -34.86
CA THR A 45 -2.85 -9.18 -35.89
C THR A 45 -4.07 -9.45 -36.76
N GLY A 46 -4.09 -8.95 -38.00
CA GLY A 46 -5.13 -9.29 -39.00
C GLY A 46 -5.20 -10.78 -39.38
N ALA A 47 -4.56 -11.67 -38.61
CA ALA A 47 -4.60 -13.11 -38.74
C ALA A 47 -5.38 -13.67 -37.53
N ALA A 48 -6.23 -14.67 -37.78
CA ALA A 48 -7.18 -15.29 -36.86
C ALA A 48 -6.59 -16.00 -35.61
N GLY A 49 -5.53 -15.47 -35.02
CA GLY A 49 -4.90 -15.96 -33.79
C GLY A 49 -4.82 -14.82 -32.77
N GLU A 50 -5.41 -15.07 -31.61
CA GLU A 50 -5.34 -14.35 -30.32
C GLU A 50 -4.86 -12.89 -30.41
N GLU A 51 -5.81 -11.95 -30.28
CA GLU A 51 -5.52 -10.53 -30.08
C GLU A 51 -4.49 -10.37 -28.96
N SER A 52 -3.24 -10.12 -29.34
CA SER A 52 -2.16 -9.89 -28.39
C SER A 52 -2.30 -8.47 -27.85
N VAL A 53 -2.04 -8.27 -26.56
CA VAL A 53 -2.13 -6.93 -25.96
C VAL A 53 -1.06 -6.02 -26.59
N GLY A 54 -1.48 -5.05 -27.39
CA GLY A 54 -0.60 -4.05 -27.99
C GLY A 54 -0.05 -3.06 -26.97
N ILE A 55 1.05 -2.40 -27.29
CA ILE A 55 1.65 -1.34 -26.45
C ILE A 55 0.64 -0.20 -26.18
N GLU A 56 -0.21 0.15 -27.15
CA GLU A 56 -1.25 1.17 -26.96
C GLU A 56 -2.21 0.81 -25.81
N ALA A 57 -2.69 -0.44 -25.77
CA ALA A 57 -3.54 -0.92 -24.69
C ALA A 57 -2.83 -0.90 -23.32
N LEU A 58 -1.51 -1.13 -23.30
CA LEU A 58 -0.69 -0.99 -22.08
C LEU A 58 -0.58 0.47 -21.64
N LEU A 59 -0.37 1.39 -22.59
CA LEU A 59 -0.29 2.83 -22.32
C LEU A 59 -1.63 3.39 -21.84
N ASP A 60 -2.75 2.94 -22.40
CA ASP A 60 -4.08 3.29 -21.93
C ASP A 60 -4.29 2.86 -20.46
N GLY A 61 -3.67 1.75 -20.06
CA GLY A 61 -3.67 1.23 -18.70
C GLY A 61 -2.67 1.88 -17.74
N LEU A 62 -1.82 2.82 -18.17
CA LEU A 62 -0.71 3.34 -17.37
C LEU A 62 -1.16 3.97 -16.03
N HIS A 63 -2.35 4.58 -16.01
CA HIS A 63 -2.92 5.18 -14.80
C HIS A 63 -3.10 4.15 -13.66
N GLN A 64 -3.29 2.87 -13.98
CA GLN A 64 -3.51 1.81 -13.00
C GLN A 64 -2.27 1.48 -12.16
N TYR A 65 -1.07 1.84 -12.63
CA TYR A 65 0.16 1.70 -11.87
C TYR A 65 0.28 2.71 -10.74
N PHE A 66 -0.40 3.86 -10.84
CA PHE A 66 -0.44 4.86 -9.78
C PHE A 66 -1.50 4.57 -8.73
N ASP A 67 -2.38 3.59 -8.97
CA ASP A 67 -3.31 3.07 -7.97
C ASP A 67 -2.60 1.96 -7.16
N PRO A 68 -2.30 2.18 -5.87
CA PRO A 68 -1.65 1.17 -5.03
C PRO A 68 -2.44 -0.12 -4.92
N GLY A 69 -3.75 -0.13 -5.18
CA GLY A 69 -4.55 -1.35 -5.17
C GLY A 69 -4.32 -2.23 -6.40
N ARG A 70 -3.98 -1.63 -7.55
CA ARG A 70 -3.81 -2.32 -8.85
C ARG A 70 -2.36 -2.42 -9.31
N ALA A 71 -1.46 -1.66 -8.72
CA ALA A 71 -0.03 -1.75 -9.02
C ALA A 71 0.52 -3.17 -8.75
N PRO A 72 1.43 -3.70 -9.58
CA PRO A 72 2.09 -4.96 -9.29
C PRO A 72 2.97 -4.84 -8.03
N SER A 73 3.14 -5.93 -7.28
CA SER A 73 3.78 -5.93 -5.95
C SER A 73 5.24 -5.45 -5.96
N GLN A 74 5.94 -5.65 -7.08
CA GLN A 74 7.31 -5.19 -7.35
C GLN A 74 7.41 -3.69 -7.65
N PHE A 75 6.31 -3.05 -8.03
CA PHE A 75 6.27 -1.61 -8.32
C PHE A 75 5.95 -0.79 -7.07
N LEU A 76 5.45 -1.43 -6.00
CA LEU A 76 5.15 -0.76 -4.73
C LEU A 76 6.36 -0.09 -4.09
N PRO A 77 7.57 -0.69 -4.01
CA PRO A 77 8.75 0.00 -3.47
C PRO A 77 9.11 1.25 -4.26
N TRP A 78 8.93 1.23 -5.58
CA TRP A 78 9.15 2.40 -6.43
C TRP A 78 8.15 3.51 -6.10
N LEU A 79 6.84 3.18 -6.03
CA LEU A 79 5.81 4.13 -5.61
C LEU A 79 6.08 4.70 -4.21
N ALA A 80 6.48 3.86 -3.26
CA ALA A 80 6.81 4.26 -1.91
C ALA A 80 7.98 5.26 -1.89
N GLY A 81 8.98 5.07 -2.77
CA GLY A 81 10.08 6.01 -2.95
C GLY A 81 9.65 7.42 -3.37
N TRP A 82 8.60 7.56 -4.20
CA TRP A 82 8.08 8.88 -4.58
C TRP A 82 7.44 9.63 -3.42
N VAL A 83 6.82 8.89 -2.51
CA VAL A 83 6.15 9.45 -1.33
C VAL A 83 7.05 9.43 -0.10
N GLY A 84 8.34 9.09 -0.22
CA GLY A 84 9.28 9.09 0.90
C GLY A 84 8.97 8.04 1.98
N LEU A 85 8.30 6.95 1.61
CA LEU A 85 7.87 5.89 2.50
C LEU A 85 8.80 4.67 2.41
N GLU A 86 9.16 4.12 3.56
CA GLU A 86 9.84 2.83 3.66
C GLU A 86 8.80 1.76 3.99
N LEU A 87 8.67 0.76 3.11
CA LEU A 87 7.73 -0.34 3.30
C LEU A 87 8.33 -1.39 4.22
N GLU A 88 7.51 -1.89 5.14
CA GLU A 88 7.93 -2.99 6.01
C GLU A 88 7.78 -4.32 5.28
N GLU A 89 8.79 -5.17 5.42
CA GLU A 89 8.81 -6.49 4.82
C GLU A 89 8.11 -7.50 5.75
N GLY A 90 7.31 -8.38 5.16
CA GLY A 90 6.72 -9.50 5.90
C GLY A 90 5.36 -9.92 5.35
N LEU A 91 4.96 -11.14 5.71
CA LEU A 91 3.69 -11.72 5.29
C LEU A 91 2.49 -10.88 5.75
N GLU A 92 2.60 -10.27 6.93
CA GLU A 92 1.55 -9.43 7.52
C GLU A 92 1.34 -8.11 6.77
N TYR A 93 2.41 -7.50 6.28
CA TYR A 93 2.37 -6.17 5.67
C TYR A 93 2.11 -6.21 4.16
N ASP A 94 2.80 -7.12 3.47
CA ASP A 94 2.66 -7.33 2.03
C ASP A 94 1.49 -8.25 1.69
N GLY A 95 1.07 -9.13 2.61
CA GLY A 95 0.10 -10.19 2.32
C GLY A 95 0.73 -11.38 1.59
N GLU A 96 0.02 -12.51 1.57
CA GLU A 96 0.59 -13.73 1.00
C GLU A 96 0.73 -13.68 -0.52
N GLN A 97 -0.24 -13.07 -1.23
CA GLN A 97 -0.25 -13.03 -2.69
C GLN A 97 0.89 -12.16 -3.22
N ASP A 98 1.10 -10.97 -2.66
CA ASP A 98 2.15 -10.06 -3.12
C ASP A 98 3.54 -10.64 -2.86
N ASN A 99 3.74 -11.34 -1.73
CA ASN A 99 4.98 -12.05 -1.44
C ASN A 99 5.24 -13.19 -2.43
N ARG A 100 4.20 -13.99 -2.75
CA ARG A 100 4.30 -15.05 -3.77
C ARG A 100 4.64 -14.46 -5.13
N ASP A 101 3.98 -13.37 -5.54
CA ASP A 101 4.20 -12.73 -6.82
C ASP A 101 5.63 -12.17 -6.94
N ARG A 102 6.16 -11.53 -5.88
CA ARG A 102 7.57 -11.08 -5.85
C ARG A 102 8.56 -12.24 -5.98
N ALA A 103 8.26 -13.39 -5.36
CA ALA A 103 9.13 -14.56 -5.40
C ALA A 103 9.10 -15.29 -6.76
N LEU A 104 7.92 -15.36 -7.40
CA LEU A 104 7.70 -16.15 -8.61
C LEU A 104 7.96 -15.36 -9.91
N ALA A 105 7.69 -14.07 -9.91
CA ALA A 105 7.71 -13.26 -11.13
C ALA A 105 8.39 -11.90 -10.89
N PRO A 106 9.74 -11.83 -10.85
CA PRO A 106 10.46 -10.58 -10.63
C PRO A 106 10.23 -9.51 -11.72
N MET A 107 9.56 -9.86 -12.83
CA MET A 107 9.31 -9.03 -14.01
C MET A 107 7.81 -8.94 -14.37
N GLN A 108 6.89 -9.07 -13.41
CA GLN A 108 5.49 -8.76 -13.69
C GLN A 108 5.31 -7.25 -13.91
N ILE A 109 5.35 -6.86 -15.19
CA ILE A 109 5.20 -5.47 -15.60
C ILE A 109 3.71 -5.10 -15.67
N LEU A 110 2.76 -6.02 -15.82
CA LEU A 110 1.33 -5.65 -16.02
C LEU A 110 0.59 -5.28 -14.73
N PRO A 111 -0.43 -4.39 -14.78
CA PRO A 111 -1.30 -4.11 -13.63
C PRO A 111 -2.06 -5.36 -13.20
N LEU A 112 -2.43 -5.41 -11.92
CA LEU A 112 -3.25 -6.49 -11.38
C LEU A 112 -4.68 -6.41 -11.94
N PRO A 113 -5.29 -7.56 -12.30
CA PRO A 113 -6.66 -7.59 -12.83
C PRO A 113 -7.72 -7.21 -11.79
N ALA A 114 -7.41 -7.38 -10.49
CA ALA A 114 -8.27 -7.04 -9.38
C ALA A 114 -7.49 -6.24 -8.34
N ALA A 115 -8.15 -5.26 -7.72
CA ALA A 115 -7.54 -4.47 -6.67
C ALA A 115 -7.33 -5.30 -5.41
N ARG A 116 -6.17 -5.13 -4.79
CA ARG A 116 -5.80 -5.77 -3.51
C ARG A 116 -5.68 -4.71 -2.43
N SER A 117 -6.03 -5.08 -1.19
CA SER A 117 -5.84 -4.25 0.00
C SER A 117 -4.93 -5.00 0.96
N THR A 118 -3.72 -4.46 1.13
CA THR A 118 -2.70 -4.95 2.07
C THR A 118 -2.25 -3.75 2.90
N VAL A 119 -1.56 -3.98 4.02
CA VAL A 119 -1.14 -2.87 4.89
C VAL A 119 -0.25 -1.89 4.13
N ASN A 120 0.74 -2.40 3.38
CA ASN A 120 1.64 -1.56 2.58
C ASN A 120 0.90 -0.75 1.49
N ARG A 121 -0.09 -1.35 0.82
CA ARG A 121 -0.90 -0.65 -0.22
C ARG A 121 -1.79 0.43 0.39
N ASN A 122 -2.43 0.14 1.53
CA ASN A 122 -3.26 1.09 2.26
C ASN A 122 -2.44 2.23 2.85
N LEU A 123 -1.20 1.94 3.28
CA LEU A 123 -0.26 2.94 3.75
C LEU A 123 0.12 3.89 2.61
N ILE A 124 0.53 3.37 1.44
CA ILE A 124 0.85 4.21 0.26
C ILE A 124 -0.34 5.08 -0.15
N SER A 125 -1.57 4.56 -0.12
CA SER A 125 -2.75 5.33 -0.53
C SER A 125 -3.12 6.44 0.47
N SER A 126 -2.82 6.25 1.75
CA SER A 126 -3.16 7.20 2.83
C SER A 126 -2.02 8.15 3.22
N ILE A 127 -0.77 7.84 2.87
CA ILE A 127 0.42 8.55 3.37
C ILE A 127 0.41 10.06 3.11
N VAL A 128 -0.07 10.49 1.94
CA VAL A 128 -0.14 11.92 1.58
C VAL A 128 -1.08 12.68 2.54
N ARG A 129 -2.16 12.04 2.98
CA ARG A 129 -3.07 12.61 3.99
C ARG A 129 -2.40 12.64 5.36
N LEU A 130 -1.70 11.56 5.73
CA LEU A 130 -1.01 11.44 7.02
C LEU A 130 0.10 12.49 7.17
N TYR A 131 0.88 12.75 6.12
CA TYR A 131 1.91 13.79 6.14
C TYR A 131 1.37 15.19 6.36
N LYS A 132 0.12 15.49 5.95
CA LYS A 132 -0.52 16.76 6.28
C LYS A 132 -0.82 16.91 7.77
N LYS A 133 -0.95 15.79 8.48
CA LYS A 133 -1.21 15.73 9.92
C LYS A 133 0.07 15.48 10.74
N ARG A 134 1.25 15.51 10.11
CA ARG A 134 2.52 15.24 10.77
C ARG A 134 2.75 16.21 11.94
N GLY A 135 3.22 15.67 13.07
CA GLY A 135 3.42 16.44 14.30
C GLY A 135 2.16 16.64 15.15
N THR A 136 1.01 16.08 14.75
CA THR A 136 -0.21 16.03 15.58
C THR A 136 -0.39 14.65 16.21
N LEU A 137 -1.02 14.61 17.40
CA LEU A 137 -1.34 13.33 18.07
C LEU A 137 -2.30 12.49 17.23
N ASP A 138 -3.29 13.12 16.58
CA ASP A 138 -4.24 12.47 15.69
C ASP A 138 -3.54 11.84 14.47
N GLY A 139 -2.61 12.57 13.85
CA GLY A 139 -1.80 12.05 12.75
C GLY A 139 -0.94 10.86 13.16
N LEU A 140 -0.31 10.92 14.35
CA LEU A 140 0.48 9.81 14.88
C LEU A 140 -0.41 8.58 15.20
N ALA A 141 -1.59 8.80 15.77
CA ALA A 141 -2.54 7.72 16.06
C ALA A 141 -3.02 7.03 14.77
N GLU A 142 -3.42 7.79 13.74
CA GLU A 142 -3.80 7.23 12.43
C GLU A 142 -2.63 6.46 11.80
N TYR A 143 -1.42 7.01 11.85
CA TYR A 143 -0.24 6.36 11.29
C TYR A 143 0.06 5.03 11.97
N LEU A 144 0.06 5.01 13.31
CA LEU A 144 0.27 3.79 14.09
C LEU A 144 -0.85 2.76 13.87
N GLN A 145 -2.09 3.21 13.66
CA GLN A 145 -3.24 2.33 13.40
C GLN A 145 -3.05 1.52 12.13
N VAL A 146 -2.49 2.12 11.07
CA VAL A 146 -2.22 1.42 9.81
C VAL A 146 -1.21 0.27 10.02
N TYR A 147 -0.15 0.50 10.80
CA TYR A 147 0.86 -0.52 11.09
C TYR A 147 0.39 -1.59 12.08
N ALA A 148 -0.37 -1.19 13.10
CA ALA A 148 -0.82 -2.11 14.14
C ALA A 148 -1.95 -3.04 13.66
N GLY A 149 -2.74 -2.59 12.67
CA GLY A 149 -3.92 -3.27 12.14
C GLY A 149 -5.22 -2.79 12.79
N GLU A 150 -6.38 -3.13 12.20
CA GLU A 150 -7.70 -2.68 12.68
C GLU A 150 -8.06 -3.21 14.08
N GLU A 151 -7.49 -4.34 14.49
CA GLU A 151 -7.75 -4.95 15.79
C GLU A 151 -7.03 -4.24 16.94
N ALA A 152 -6.05 -3.38 16.64
CA ALA A 152 -5.30 -2.66 17.65
C ALA A 152 -6.08 -1.42 18.12
N ALA A 153 -6.12 -1.17 19.42
CA ALA A 153 -6.65 0.08 19.96
C ALA A 153 -5.50 0.98 20.41
N ILE A 154 -5.40 2.18 19.82
CA ILE A 154 -4.33 3.14 20.13
C ILE A 154 -4.93 4.34 20.85
N GLN A 155 -4.32 4.68 21.98
CA GLN A 155 -4.66 5.86 22.78
C GLN A 155 -3.38 6.66 23.02
N ILE A 156 -3.41 7.96 22.72
CA ILE A 156 -2.28 8.85 22.94
C ILE A 156 -2.71 9.90 23.95
N ASN A 157 -1.97 10.00 25.06
CA ASN A 157 -2.23 10.95 26.12
C ASN A 157 -1.15 12.04 26.11
N ASP A 158 -1.60 13.30 26.09
CA ASP A 158 -0.77 14.47 26.34
C ASP A 158 -0.93 14.90 27.80
N TYR A 159 0.17 15.29 28.43
CA TYR A 159 0.22 15.65 29.84
C TYR A 159 0.59 17.13 29.97
N GLU A 160 -0.24 18.03 29.44
CA GLU A 160 -0.01 19.48 29.56
C GLU A 160 -0.42 20.04 30.94
N GLU A 161 -1.39 19.42 31.63
CA GLU A 161 -1.85 19.84 32.96
C GLU A 161 -1.50 18.80 34.06
N PRO A 162 -1.15 19.23 35.28
CA PRO A 162 -1.03 18.32 36.42
C PRO A 162 -2.36 17.62 36.68
N VAL A 163 -2.29 16.31 36.90
CA VAL A 163 -3.42 15.38 37.05
C VAL A 163 -4.47 15.90 38.03
N ARG A 164 -5.73 15.98 37.58
CA ARG A 164 -6.90 16.11 38.46
C ARG A 164 -7.41 14.71 38.83
N CYS A 165 -7.16 14.26 40.06
CA CYS A 165 -7.74 13.01 40.58
C CYS A 165 -9.28 13.07 40.54
N GLY A 166 -9.92 12.15 39.82
CA GLY A 166 -11.37 11.95 39.91
C GLY A 166 -12.09 11.53 38.63
N ILE A 167 -11.51 11.70 37.44
CA ILE A 167 -12.20 11.39 36.18
C ILE A 167 -11.39 10.39 35.37
N GLY A 168 -11.79 9.12 35.40
CA GLY A 168 -11.43 8.12 34.39
C GLY A 168 -9.95 7.73 34.23
N GLN A 169 -9.04 8.23 35.06
CA GLN A 169 -7.62 7.99 34.90
C GLN A 169 -7.08 6.92 35.87
N ARG A 170 -6.31 5.98 35.32
CA ARG A 170 -5.65 4.89 36.09
C ARG A 170 -4.18 5.25 36.32
N VAL A 171 -3.78 5.28 37.58
CA VAL A 171 -2.39 5.51 38.01
C VAL A 171 -1.46 4.49 37.35
N GLY A 172 -0.44 4.96 36.65
CA GLY A 172 0.53 4.13 35.92
C GLY A 172 0.14 3.77 34.48
N ILE A 173 -1.06 4.14 34.02
CA ILE A 173 -1.50 3.98 32.63
C ILE A 173 -1.63 5.37 32.01
N ASN A 174 -2.65 6.15 32.41
CA ASN A 174 -2.95 7.45 31.79
C ASN A 174 -2.67 8.62 32.73
N THR A 175 -1.77 8.43 33.69
CA THR A 175 -1.59 9.36 34.81
C THR A 175 -0.11 9.52 35.12
N MET A 176 0.41 10.74 34.91
CA MET A 176 1.75 11.11 35.34
C MET A 176 1.73 11.52 36.82
N VAL A 177 2.53 10.86 37.65
CA VAL A 177 2.71 11.23 39.06
C VAL A 177 3.96 12.10 39.16
N GLY A 178 3.79 13.42 39.20
CA GLY A 178 4.91 14.38 39.28
C GLY A 178 4.64 15.68 38.53
N ALA A 179 5.67 16.52 38.41
CA ALA A 179 5.62 17.67 37.51
C ALA A 179 5.64 17.17 36.07
N ALA A 180 4.70 17.64 35.24
CA ALA A 180 4.69 17.33 33.82
C ALA A 180 5.98 17.84 33.17
N GLU A 181 6.74 16.96 32.53
CA GLU A 181 7.82 17.39 31.65
C GLU A 181 7.20 18.06 30.42
N PRO A 182 7.58 19.30 30.08
CA PRO A 182 7.06 19.95 28.88
C PRO A 182 7.43 19.13 27.65
N SER A 183 6.48 18.98 26.70
CA SER A 183 6.66 18.21 25.46
C SER A 183 6.85 16.70 25.69
N TYR A 184 5.96 16.08 26.47
CA TYR A 184 5.93 14.63 26.69
C TYR A 184 4.54 14.04 26.40
N PHE A 185 4.49 12.94 25.65
CA PHE A 185 3.26 12.16 25.44
C PHE A 185 3.48 10.67 25.69
N SER A 186 2.42 9.96 26.10
CA SER A 186 2.43 8.49 26.20
C SER A 186 1.52 7.87 25.15
N VAL A 187 2.04 6.85 24.47
CA VAL A 187 1.28 6.04 23.51
C VAL A 187 0.95 4.71 24.19
N HIS A 188 -0.33 4.43 24.30
CA HIS A 188 -0.87 3.16 24.80
C HIS A 188 -1.45 2.39 23.63
N VAL A 189 -0.90 1.21 23.37
CA VAL A 189 -1.35 0.34 22.29
C VAL A 189 -1.83 -0.97 22.88
N ILE A 190 -3.10 -1.28 22.66
CA ILE A 190 -3.67 -2.60 22.93
C ILE A 190 -3.49 -3.41 21.65
N LEU A 191 -2.58 -4.39 21.68
CA LEU A 191 -2.19 -5.15 20.50
C LEU A 191 -2.49 -6.65 20.70
N PRO A 192 -3.48 -7.21 20.00
CA PRO A 192 -3.67 -8.65 19.98
C PRO A 192 -2.51 -9.30 19.22
N ALA A 193 -1.76 -10.19 19.89
CA ALA A 193 -0.66 -10.92 19.27
C ALA A 193 -0.66 -12.38 19.72
N TYR A 194 -0.66 -13.29 18.75
CA TYR A 194 -0.73 -14.74 18.95
C TYR A 194 0.65 -15.38 19.15
N SER A 195 1.73 -14.70 18.73
CA SER A 195 3.11 -15.16 18.85
C SER A 195 4.03 -14.08 19.41
N ARG A 196 5.02 -14.50 20.19
CA ARG A 196 6.00 -13.62 20.83
C ARG A 196 6.93 -12.96 19.82
N SER A 197 7.34 -13.66 18.77
CA SER A 197 8.21 -13.11 17.72
C SER A 197 7.50 -12.04 16.92
N ILE A 198 6.24 -12.27 16.56
CA ILE A 198 5.38 -11.29 15.86
C ILE A 198 5.16 -10.06 16.74
N LEU A 199 4.85 -10.25 18.02
CA LEU A 199 4.70 -9.16 18.97
C LEU A 199 5.99 -8.31 19.04
N GLN A 200 7.14 -8.95 19.22
CA GLN A 200 8.43 -8.25 19.29
C GLN A 200 8.72 -7.47 18.02
N ASN A 201 8.49 -8.05 16.83
CA ASN A 201 8.68 -7.36 15.56
C ASN A 201 7.77 -6.13 15.45
N LYS A 202 6.47 -6.29 15.77
CA LYS A 202 5.53 -5.15 15.79
C LYS A 202 5.94 -4.07 16.78
N VAL A 203 6.37 -4.43 17.99
CA VAL A 203 6.85 -3.47 18.99
C VAL A 203 8.03 -2.67 18.43
N GLN A 204 8.99 -3.32 17.80
CA GLN A 204 10.15 -2.65 17.19
C GLN A 204 9.73 -1.69 16.08
N ILE A 205 8.85 -2.12 15.18
CA ILE A 205 8.32 -1.29 14.09
C ILE A 205 7.60 -0.07 14.65
N LEU A 206 6.71 -0.24 15.64
CA LEU A 206 5.98 0.88 16.26
C LEU A 206 6.94 1.86 16.97
N GLN A 207 7.98 1.36 17.63
CA GLN A 207 9.01 2.21 18.23
C GLN A 207 9.76 3.03 17.17
N GLU A 208 10.14 2.40 16.05
CA GLU A 208 10.82 3.07 14.95
C GLU A 208 9.93 4.12 14.27
N VAL A 209 8.65 3.81 14.07
CA VAL A 209 7.65 4.74 13.55
C VAL A 209 7.52 5.95 14.46
N ILE A 210 7.33 5.75 15.78
CA ILE A 210 7.24 6.85 16.75
C ILE A 210 8.53 7.68 16.72
N ARG A 211 9.69 7.03 16.63
CA ARG A 211 11.00 7.71 16.57
C ARG A 211 11.14 8.58 15.32
N LYS A 212 10.65 8.11 14.16
CA LYS A 212 10.69 8.85 12.89
C LYS A 212 9.68 9.99 12.82
N GLU A 213 8.50 9.82 13.43
CA GLU A 213 7.40 10.79 13.35
C GLU A 213 7.38 11.80 14.51
N LYS A 214 8.03 11.52 15.65
CA LYS A 214 8.06 12.46 16.77
C LYS A 214 8.86 13.71 16.41
N PRO A 215 8.41 14.91 16.84
CA PRO A 215 9.24 16.09 16.80
C PRO A 215 10.52 15.88 17.63
N PHE A 216 11.62 16.52 17.20
CA PHE A 216 12.94 16.30 17.81
C PHE A 216 12.96 16.56 19.34
N TYR A 217 12.25 17.59 19.78
CA TYR A 217 12.23 18.06 21.18
C TYR A 217 11.20 17.33 22.06
N THR A 218 10.43 16.38 21.51
CA THR A 218 9.37 15.70 22.25
C THR A 218 9.83 14.33 22.73
N ASN A 219 9.55 14.05 24.01
CA ASN A 219 9.79 12.74 24.63
C ASN A 219 8.53 11.89 24.55
N SER A 220 8.71 10.59 24.36
CA SER A 220 7.59 9.65 24.20
C SER A 220 7.86 8.35 24.94
N SER A 221 6.83 7.81 25.58
CA SER A 221 6.84 6.42 26.07
C SER A 221 5.83 5.57 25.31
N LEU A 222 6.20 4.34 24.99
CA LEU A 222 5.31 3.35 24.38
C LEU A 222 4.97 2.26 25.40
N ASN A 223 3.67 2.15 25.73
CA ASN A 223 3.12 1.13 26.61
C ASN A 223 2.27 0.17 25.77
N ILE A 224 2.60 -1.12 25.80
CA ILE A 224 1.91 -2.14 25.01
C ILE A 224 1.21 -3.11 25.94
N GLU A 225 -0.09 -3.25 25.75
CA GLU A 225 -0.92 -4.22 26.45
C GLU A 225 -1.38 -5.31 25.47
N VAL A 226 -1.07 -6.56 25.79
CA VAL A 226 -1.63 -7.69 25.05
C VAL A 226 -2.91 -8.12 25.76
N PRO A 227 -4.09 -7.99 25.12
CA PRO A 227 -5.36 -8.27 25.77
C PRO A 227 -5.50 -9.78 26.03
N LYS A 228 -5.24 -10.19 27.26
CA LYS A 228 -5.54 -11.55 27.76
C LYS A 228 -6.95 -11.55 28.35
N MET A 229 -7.64 -12.69 28.32
CA MET A 229 -8.93 -12.82 28.98
C MET A 229 -8.82 -12.53 30.48
N CYS A 230 -9.42 -11.43 30.90
CA CYS A 230 -9.53 -11.02 32.30
C CYS A 230 -11.00 -10.78 32.60
N LEU A 231 -11.61 -11.71 33.35
CA LEU A 231 -13.00 -11.59 33.80
C LEU A 231 -13.19 -10.25 34.55
N GLY A 232 -14.08 -9.40 34.04
CA GLY A 232 -14.41 -8.09 34.61
C GLY A 232 -13.75 -6.87 33.96
N VAL A 233 -12.78 -7.04 33.05
CA VAL A 233 -12.12 -5.93 32.33
C VAL A 233 -12.24 -6.10 30.81
N TYR A 234 -11.91 -7.28 30.29
CA TYR A 234 -12.00 -7.61 28.87
C TYR A 234 -12.92 -8.85 28.74
N GLY A 235 -14.15 -8.63 28.26
CA GLY A 235 -15.22 -9.64 28.33
C GLY A 235 -15.73 -10.12 26.98
N ARG A 236 -15.50 -9.35 25.89
CA ARG A 236 -15.96 -9.72 24.55
C ARG A 236 -14.87 -10.45 23.77
N VAL A 237 -15.03 -11.77 23.73
CA VAL A 237 -14.23 -12.69 22.91
C VAL A 237 -14.29 -12.28 21.44
N GLY A 238 -13.12 -12.13 20.81
CA GLY A 238 -13.00 -11.81 19.39
C GLY A 238 -12.97 -10.31 19.03
N MET A 239 -13.22 -9.40 19.98
CA MET A 239 -13.02 -7.95 19.80
C MET A 239 -11.98 -7.39 20.76
N GLU A 240 -12.05 -7.78 22.04
CA GLU A 240 -11.26 -7.14 23.11
C GLU A 240 -10.33 -8.15 23.79
N THR A 241 -10.28 -9.39 23.31
CA THR A 241 -9.70 -10.49 24.10
C THR A 241 -9.18 -11.60 23.22
N LEU A 242 -7.89 -11.92 23.39
CA LEU A 242 -7.24 -13.06 22.76
C LEU A 242 -7.41 -14.31 23.64
N LEU A 243 -7.93 -15.39 23.05
CA LEU A 243 -8.11 -16.70 23.69
C LEU A 243 -7.05 -17.68 23.17
N GLY A 244 -6.35 -18.33 24.10
CA GLY A 244 -5.17 -19.13 23.81
C GLY A 244 -3.92 -18.39 24.25
N GLY A 245 -3.04 -19.06 25.01
CA GLY A 245 -1.72 -18.49 25.32
C GLY A 245 -0.91 -18.29 24.04
N MET A 246 0.19 -17.54 24.13
CA MET A 246 1.16 -17.47 23.03
C MET A 246 1.61 -18.89 22.69
N THR A 247 1.30 -19.36 21.48
CA THR A 247 1.72 -20.69 21.03
C THR A 247 3.18 -20.59 20.62
N GLU A 248 4.08 -21.16 21.42
CA GLU A 248 5.48 -21.36 21.02
C GLU A 248 5.59 -22.67 20.23
N ASN A 249 6.28 -22.60 19.09
CA ASN A 249 7.07 -23.68 18.53
C ASN A 249 8.54 -23.23 18.55
#